data_AF-A0A1I4N5F8-F1
#
_entry.id   AF-A0A1I4N5F8-F1
#
_cell.length_a   1.000
_cell.length_b   1.000
_cell.length_c   1.000
_cell.angle_alpha   90.00
_cell.angle_beta   90.00
_cell.angle_gamma   90.00
#
_symmetry.space_group_name_H-M   'P 1'
#
loop_
_entity.id
_entity.type
_entity.pdbx_description
1 polymer ?
#
loop_
_entity_poly.entity_id
_entity_poly.type
_entity_poly.pdbx_seq_one_letter_code
_entity_poly.pdbx_strand_id
1 'polypeptide(L)'
;MHNTIDIPADFLARSAIVDHDHPAIAALARSLAGANAEETARNCFDWVRDHIEHSIDFNRDEVTCVASEVLAAGTGLCTAKSHLLVALLRRHGIPAGFCYQRLLFDEAGAAFCSHGLVALWLDGHSWYRCDARGNKPGIQCEFTPGRENLAFAVQAPGERLYAEVWAEPWPELVSRTRALASIADYRAAPLDVAPPTPSAAASRHIGV
;
A
#
# COMPACT_ATOMS: atom_id res chain seq x y z
N MET A 1 -15.69 20.87 20.18
CA MET A 1 -14.32 21.30 19.82
C MET A 1 -13.73 20.17 19.00
N HIS A 2 -13.72 20.29 17.67
CA HIS A 2 -13.07 19.29 16.82
C HIS A 2 -11.58 19.45 17.05
N ASN A 3 -10.95 18.44 17.66
CA ASN A 3 -9.51 18.37 17.75
C ASN A 3 -9.03 18.04 16.34
N THR A 4 -8.83 19.05 15.50
CA THR A 4 -8.30 18.86 14.14
C THR A 4 -6.87 18.39 14.31
N ILE A 5 -6.66 17.09 14.20
CA ILE A 5 -5.31 16.54 14.15
C ILE A 5 -4.67 17.08 12.88
N ASP A 6 -3.57 17.80 13.05
CA ASP A 6 -2.82 18.39 11.94
C ASP A 6 -2.09 17.28 11.19
N ILE A 7 -2.77 16.71 10.20
CA ILE A 7 -2.19 15.71 9.31
C ILE A 7 -1.35 16.47 8.27
N PRO A 8 -0.05 16.16 8.14
CA PRO A 8 0.80 16.85 7.19
C PRO A 8 0.25 16.77 5.78
N ALA A 9 0.40 17.88 5.04
CA ALA A 9 0.01 17.96 3.63
C ALA A 9 0.69 16.88 2.76
N ASP A 10 1.84 16.34 3.19
CA ASP A 10 2.56 15.26 2.52
C ASP A 10 1.69 13.99 2.34
N PHE A 11 0.77 13.70 3.27
CA PHE A 11 -0.14 12.55 3.17
C PHE A 11 -1.31 12.77 2.19
N LEU A 12 -1.38 13.95 1.57
CA LEU A 12 -2.30 14.32 0.49
C LEU A 12 -1.56 14.69 -0.80
N ALA A 13 -0.23 14.85 -0.73
CA ALA A 13 0.57 15.32 -1.84
C ALA A 13 0.65 14.30 -2.97
N ARG A 14 0.81 14.82 -4.20
CA ARG A 14 1.18 14.02 -5.37
C ARG A 14 2.69 13.75 -5.35
N SER A 15 3.10 12.66 -5.98
CA SER A 15 4.52 12.38 -6.23
C SER A 15 4.72 11.68 -7.56
N ALA A 16 5.97 11.34 -7.89
CA ALA A 16 6.29 10.59 -9.10
C ALA A 16 5.75 9.15 -9.08
N ILE A 17 5.45 8.61 -7.89
CA ILE A 17 4.88 7.26 -7.71
C ILE A 17 3.37 7.34 -7.42
N VAL A 18 2.95 8.39 -6.72
CA VAL A 18 1.55 8.66 -6.37
C VAL A 18 1.00 9.79 -7.25
N ASP A 19 0.81 9.49 -8.53
CA ASP A 19 0.35 10.43 -9.55
C ASP A 19 -1.18 10.54 -9.58
N HIS A 20 -1.77 10.94 -8.45
CA HIS A 20 -3.22 10.99 -8.27
C HIS A 20 -3.97 12.00 -9.17
N ASP A 21 -3.23 12.91 -9.79
CA ASP A 21 -3.71 13.85 -10.81
C ASP A 21 -3.75 13.25 -12.22
N HIS A 22 -3.18 12.06 -12.44
CA HIS A 22 -3.25 11.36 -13.71
C HIS A 22 -4.72 11.13 -14.13
N PRO A 23 -5.12 11.44 -15.39
CA PRO A 23 -6.52 11.42 -15.80
C PRO A 23 -7.26 10.11 -15.56
N ALA A 24 -6.58 8.97 -15.74
CA ALA A 24 -7.16 7.65 -15.48
C ALA A 24 -7.42 7.40 -13.98
N ILE A 25 -6.50 7.83 -13.11
CA ILE A 25 -6.67 7.74 -11.65
C ILE A 25 -7.81 8.64 -11.20
N ALA A 26 -7.84 9.88 -11.68
CA ALA A 26 -8.92 10.82 -11.38
C ALA A 26 -10.29 10.33 -11.87
N ALA A 27 -10.35 9.66 -13.03
CA ALA A 27 -11.57 9.07 -13.56
C ALA A 27 -12.07 7.90 -12.70
N LEU A 28 -11.16 6.98 -12.34
CA LEU A 28 -11.50 5.85 -11.47
C LEU A 28 -11.94 6.33 -10.09
N ALA A 29 -11.18 7.23 -9.45
CA ALA A 29 -11.54 7.80 -8.15
C ALA A 29 -12.96 8.38 -8.15
N ARG A 30 -13.33 9.18 -9.17
CA ARG A 30 -14.71 9.70 -9.28
C ARG A 30 -15.78 8.60 -9.30
N SER A 31 -15.50 7.46 -9.92
CA SER A 31 -16.46 6.33 -9.97
C SER A 31 -16.56 5.57 -8.65
N LEU A 32 -15.59 5.72 -7.75
CA LEU A 32 -15.52 5.04 -6.45
C LEU A 32 -15.99 5.91 -5.28
N ALA A 33 -16.45 7.14 -5.54
CA ALA A 33 -16.97 8.03 -4.51
C ALA A 33 -18.17 7.40 -3.77
N GLY A 34 -18.10 7.35 -2.45
CA GLY A 34 -19.20 6.96 -1.57
C GLY A 34 -19.93 8.16 -0.97
N ALA A 35 -20.91 7.93 -0.10
CA ALA A 35 -21.65 8.99 0.59
C ALA A 35 -20.80 9.73 1.64
N ASN A 36 -19.71 9.11 2.12
CA ASN A 36 -18.77 9.69 3.07
C ASN A 36 -17.34 9.18 2.84
N ALA A 37 -16.38 9.68 3.63
CA ALA A 37 -14.96 9.33 3.51
C ALA A 37 -14.68 7.84 3.79
N GLU A 38 -15.36 7.23 4.76
CA GLU A 38 -15.18 5.81 5.07
C GLU A 38 -15.68 4.93 3.92
N GLU A 39 -16.88 5.21 3.39
CA GLU A 39 -17.43 4.48 2.26
C GLU A 39 -16.57 4.65 1.00
N THR A 40 -16.07 5.86 0.76
CA THR A 40 -15.12 6.13 -0.33
C THR A 40 -13.82 5.33 -0.17
N ALA A 41 -13.26 5.31 1.04
CA ALA A 41 -12.04 4.55 1.33
C ALA A 41 -12.26 3.04 1.15
N ARG A 42 -13.42 2.52 1.60
CA ARG A 42 -13.83 1.14 1.40
C ARG A 42 -13.94 0.79 -0.08
N ASN A 43 -14.63 1.60 -0.88
CA ASN A 43 -14.75 1.41 -2.32
C ASN A 43 -13.37 1.39 -3.00
N CYS A 44 -12.47 2.31 -2.63
CA CYS A 44 -11.10 2.32 -3.15
C CYS A 44 -10.33 1.04 -2.78
N PHE A 45 -10.41 0.63 -1.52
CA PHE A 45 -9.75 -0.58 -1.02
C PHE A 45 -10.27 -1.83 -1.73
N ASP A 46 -11.59 -2.04 -1.72
CA ASP A 46 -12.21 -3.22 -2.32
C ASP A 46 -11.94 -3.27 -3.82
N TRP A 47 -12.02 -2.13 -4.52
CA TRP A 47 -11.70 -2.08 -5.94
C TRP A 47 -10.25 -2.50 -6.22
N VAL A 48 -9.26 -1.95 -5.51
CA VAL A 48 -7.84 -2.33 -5.70
C VAL A 48 -7.60 -3.79 -5.31
N ARG A 49 -8.22 -4.27 -4.23
CA ARG A 49 -8.12 -5.68 -3.78
C ARG A 49 -8.61 -6.62 -4.87
N ASP A 50 -9.76 -6.31 -5.47
CA ASP A 50 -10.52 -7.25 -6.30
C ASP A 50 -10.25 -7.11 -7.81
N HIS A 51 -9.81 -5.94 -8.29
CA HIS A 51 -9.64 -5.66 -9.73
C HIS A 51 -8.18 -5.59 -10.18
N ILE A 52 -7.23 -5.55 -9.26
CA ILE A 52 -5.79 -5.57 -9.59
C ILE A 52 -5.24 -6.94 -9.22
N GLU A 53 -4.73 -7.67 -10.20
CA GLU A 53 -4.15 -8.99 -9.97
C GLU A 53 -2.85 -8.87 -9.17
N HIS A 54 -2.71 -9.64 -8.09
CA HIS A 54 -1.42 -9.76 -7.42
C HIS A 54 -0.46 -10.56 -8.31
N SER A 55 0.65 -9.94 -8.74
CA SER A 55 1.44 -10.47 -9.86
C SER A 55 1.94 -11.90 -9.64
N ILE A 56 2.33 -12.25 -8.42
CA ILE A 56 2.76 -13.62 -8.11
C ILE A 56 1.58 -14.59 -8.11
N ASP A 57 0.43 -14.22 -7.57
CA ASP A 57 -0.68 -15.17 -7.41
C ASP A 57 -1.38 -15.44 -8.76
N PHE A 58 -1.31 -14.50 -9.70
CA PHE A 58 -1.88 -14.60 -11.05
C PHE A 58 -0.84 -14.87 -12.15
N ASN A 59 0.40 -15.17 -11.78
CA ASN A 59 1.50 -15.48 -12.69
C ASN A 59 1.73 -14.43 -13.79
N ARG A 60 1.67 -13.16 -13.39
CA ARG A 60 2.02 -11.99 -14.20
C ARG A 60 3.52 -11.76 -14.15
N ASP A 61 4.08 -11.21 -15.22
CA ASP A 61 5.53 -10.98 -15.33
C ASP A 61 5.91 -9.51 -15.46
N GLU A 62 4.92 -8.66 -15.74
CA GLU A 62 5.08 -7.21 -15.85
C GLU A 62 5.41 -6.59 -14.49
N VAL A 63 6.44 -5.75 -14.46
CA VAL A 63 6.81 -4.98 -13.28
C VAL A 63 6.14 -3.61 -13.35
N THR A 64 5.30 -3.31 -12.37
CA THR A 64 4.62 -2.02 -12.22
C THR A 64 5.10 -1.29 -10.97
N CYS A 65 5.15 0.05 -11.02
CA CYS A 65 5.58 0.85 -9.89
C CYS A 65 4.71 2.08 -9.68
N VAL A 66 4.51 2.92 -10.70
CA VAL A 66 3.69 4.14 -10.57
C VAL A 66 2.21 3.78 -10.50
N ALA A 67 1.40 4.51 -9.71
CA ALA A 67 -0.02 4.20 -9.53
C ALA A 67 -0.79 4.10 -10.86
N SER A 68 -0.57 5.03 -11.80
CA SER A 68 -1.16 4.95 -13.15
C SER A 68 -0.70 3.74 -13.98
N GLU A 69 0.56 3.32 -13.85
CA GLU A 69 1.09 2.10 -14.50
C GLU A 69 0.38 0.85 -13.97
N VAL A 70 0.21 0.77 -12.64
CA VAL A 70 -0.51 -0.33 -11.98
C VAL A 70 -1.95 -0.42 -12.47
N LEU A 71 -2.63 0.72 -12.54
CA LEU A 71 -3.99 0.79 -13.08
C LEU A 71 -4.06 0.34 -14.54
N ALA A 72 -3.12 0.80 -15.38
CA ALA A 72 -3.10 0.48 -16.80
C ALA A 72 -2.81 -1.00 -17.07
N ALA A 73 -1.89 -1.60 -16.31
CA ALA A 73 -1.51 -3.01 -16.45
C ALA A 73 -2.52 -3.97 -15.81
N GLY A 74 -3.28 -3.50 -14.81
CA GLY A 74 -4.21 -4.34 -14.04
C GLY A 74 -3.51 -5.31 -13.10
N THR A 75 -2.21 -5.14 -12.84
CA THR A 75 -1.43 -6.02 -11.94
C THR A 75 -0.35 -5.26 -11.19
N GLY A 76 0.03 -5.80 -10.03
CA GLY A 76 1.21 -5.37 -9.29
C GLY A 76 1.50 -6.25 -8.09
N LEU A 77 2.73 -6.16 -7.57
CA LEU A 77 3.08 -6.65 -6.23
C LEU A 77 2.32 -5.85 -5.15
N CYS A 78 2.30 -6.34 -3.91
CA CYS A 78 1.67 -5.66 -2.77
C CYS A 78 2.10 -4.19 -2.62
N THR A 79 3.36 -3.88 -2.89
CA THR A 79 3.93 -2.51 -2.88
C THR A 79 3.30 -1.63 -3.96
N ALA A 80 3.27 -2.10 -5.20
CA ALA A 80 2.70 -1.37 -6.33
C ALA A 80 1.17 -1.17 -6.18
N LYS A 81 0.47 -2.20 -5.67
CA LYS A 81 -0.95 -2.10 -5.31
C LYS A 81 -1.21 -1.05 -4.23
N SER A 82 -0.31 -0.92 -3.25
CA SER A 82 -0.38 0.14 -2.24
C SER A 82 -0.21 1.53 -2.86
N HIS A 83 0.66 1.69 -3.86
CA HIS A 83 0.80 2.96 -4.57
C HIS A 83 -0.51 3.40 -5.24
N LEU A 84 -1.20 2.48 -5.92
CA LEU A 84 -2.51 2.75 -6.52
C LEU A 84 -3.57 3.10 -5.47
N LEU A 85 -3.66 2.32 -4.39
CA LEU A 85 -4.63 2.61 -3.33
C LEU A 85 -4.38 4.00 -2.70
N VAL A 86 -3.13 4.35 -2.38
CA VAL A 86 -2.80 5.68 -1.85
C VAL A 86 -3.15 6.78 -2.85
N ALA A 87 -2.90 6.59 -4.16
CA ALA A 87 -3.28 7.57 -5.17
C ALA A 87 -4.80 7.81 -5.22
N LEU A 88 -5.60 6.75 -5.16
CA LEU A 88 -7.07 6.86 -5.13
C LEU A 88 -7.54 7.57 -3.86
N LEU A 89 -7.03 7.20 -2.69
CA LEU A 89 -7.39 7.82 -1.41
C LEU A 89 -7.04 9.31 -1.38
N ARG A 90 -5.81 9.67 -1.76
CA ARG A 90 -5.36 11.07 -1.81
C ARG A 90 -6.17 11.89 -2.81
N ARG A 91 -6.62 11.29 -3.91
CA ARG A 91 -7.50 11.96 -4.88
C ARG A 91 -8.83 12.38 -4.26
N HIS A 92 -9.33 11.64 -3.27
CA HIS A 92 -10.53 11.98 -2.52
C HIS A 92 -10.28 12.92 -1.33
N GLY A 93 -9.04 13.39 -1.15
CA GLY A 93 -8.67 14.19 0.01
C GLY A 93 -8.57 13.38 1.31
N ILE A 94 -8.48 12.04 1.21
CA ILE A 94 -8.29 11.16 2.37
C ILE A 94 -6.78 11.02 2.60
N PRO A 95 -6.25 11.48 3.73
CA PRO A 95 -4.82 11.35 4.02
C PRO A 95 -4.43 9.88 4.09
N ALA A 96 -3.44 9.50 3.31
CA ALA A 96 -3.01 8.11 3.19
C ALA A 96 -1.49 8.03 3.02
N GLY A 97 -0.89 6.99 3.56
CA GLY A 97 0.54 6.72 3.47
C GLY A 97 0.83 5.23 3.43
N PHE A 98 2.10 4.90 3.36
CA PHE A 98 2.62 3.57 3.18
C PHE A 98 3.00 2.98 4.53
N CYS A 99 2.69 1.72 4.73
CA CYS A 99 3.22 0.91 5.82
C CYS A 99 3.93 -0.29 5.22
N TYR A 100 4.81 -0.93 5.99
CA TYR A 100 5.53 -2.09 5.51
C TYR A 100 5.60 -3.20 6.55
N GLN A 101 5.73 -4.42 6.05
CA GLN A 101 6.21 -5.56 6.80
C GLN A 101 7.51 -6.07 6.17
N ARG A 102 8.39 -6.64 6.98
CA ARG A 102 9.43 -7.56 6.53
C ARG A 102 8.92 -8.97 6.81
N LEU A 103 8.70 -9.75 5.77
CA LEU A 103 8.13 -11.10 5.87
C LEU A 103 9.10 -12.12 5.27
N LEU A 104 9.03 -13.35 5.76
CA LEU A 104 9.72 -14.45 5.13
C LEU A 104 9.05 -14.75 3.78
N PHE A 105 9.85 -14.83 2.71
CA PHE A 105 9.33 -14.96 1.35
C PHE A 105 8.95 -16.39 0.99
N ASP A 106 9.70 -17.37 1.50
CA ASP A 106 9.49 -18.79 1.28
C ASP A 106 9.49 -19.59 2.59
N GLU A 107 8.84 -20.74 2.59
CA GLU A 107 8.80 -21.65 3.75
C GLU A 107 10.18 -22.25 4.07
N ALA A 108 11.12 -22.19 3.12
CA ALA A 108 12.49 -22.67 3.31
C ALA A 108 13.32 -21.76 4.24
N GLY A 109 12.84 -20.55 4.55
CA GLY A 109 13.49 -19.68 5.52
C GLY A 109 14.69 -18.91 4.96
N ALA A 110 14.92 -18.94 3.65
CA ALA A 110 16.19 -18.49 3.07
C ALA A 110 16.18 -17.01 2.68
N ALA A 111 15.00 -16.44 2.41
CA ALA A 111 14.86 -15.07 1.92
C ALA A 111 13.72 -14.32 2.60
N PHE A 112 13.89 -13.00 2.72
CA PHE A 112 12.87 -12.08 3.20
C PHE A 112 12.41 -11.16 2.06
N CYS A 113 11.26 -10.53 2.24
CA CYS A 113 10.76 -9.50 1.35
C CYS A 113 10.11 -8.34 2.13
N SER A 114 10.10 -7.17 1.52
CA SER A 114 9.31 -6.02 1.95
C SER A 114 7.89 -6.11 1.39
N HIS A 115 6.91 -6.31 2.26
CA HIS A 115 5.49 -6.32 1.92
C HIS A 115 4.87 -4.95 2.13
N GLY A 116 4.20 -4.42 1.11
CA GLY A 116 3.56 -3.11 1.13
C GLY A 116 2.15 -3.14 1.68
N LEU A 117 1.85 -2.18 2.55
CA LEU A 117 0.55 -1.94 3.17
C LEU A 117 0.20 -0.45 3.03
N VAL A 118 -1.05 -0.10 3.32
CA VAL A 118 -1.51 1.30 3.38
C VAL A 118 -1.99 1.60 4.79
N ALA A 119 -1.75 2.81 5.27
CA ALA A 119 -2.55 3.38 6.34
C ALA A 119 -3.23 4.66 5.88
N LEU A 120 -4.46 4.87 6.33
CA LEU A 120 -5.24 6.05 6.04
C LEU A 120 -5.84 6.65 7.30
N TRP A 121 -6.07 7.95 7.28
CA TRP A 121 -6.76 8.65 8.34
C TRP A 121 -8.26 8.67 8.10
N LEU A 122 -9.01 8.15 9.07
CA LEU A 122 -10.46 8.28 9.13
C LEU A 122 -10.83 8.97 10.45
N ASP A 123 -11.70 9.97 10.37
CA ASP A 123 -12.17 10.68 11.56
C ASP A 123 -12.80 9.68 12.55
N GLY A 124 -12.36 9.74 13.80
CA GLY A 124 -12.80 8.81 14.85
C GLY A 124 -12.04 7.48 14.94
N HIS A 125 -11.20 7.12 13.95
CA HIS A 125 -10.44 5.86 13.94
C HIS A 125 -8.92 6.04 14.02
N SER A 126 -8.42 7.28 13.94
CA SER A 126 -7.00 7.60 13.78
C SER A 126 -6.38 6.91 12.55
N TRP A 127 -5.07 6.61 12.55
CA TRP A 127 -4.44 5.91 11.43
C TRP A 127 -4.89 4.44 11.41
N TYR A 128 -5.62 4.06 10.37
CA TYR A 128 -6.08 2.70 10.14
C TYR A 128 -5.23 2.02 9.07
N ARG A 129 -4.59 0.89 9.39
CA ARG A 129 -3.80 0.08 8.45
C ARG A 129 -4.67 -0.95 7.73
N CYS A 130 -4.51 -1.06 6.42
CA CYS A 130 -5.19 -2.03 5.59
C CYS A 130 -4.25 -2.67 4.56
N ASP A 131 -4.59 -3.87 4.12
CA ASP A 131 -3.82 -4.67 3.16
C ASP A 131 -4.65 -4.96 1.90
N ALA A 132 -4.42 -4.20 0.82
CA ALA A 132 -5.15 -4.36 -0.44
C ALA A 132 -4.51 -5.35 -1.41
N ARG A 133 -3.54 -6.16 -0.95
CA ARG A 133 -2.84 -7.21 -1.71
C ARG A 133 -3.76 -8.08 -2.57
N GLY A 134 -4.91 -8.48 -2.05
CA GLY A 134 -5.82 -9.41 -2.72
C GLY A 134 -6.02 -10.72 -1.96
N ASN A 135 -7.21 -11.30 -2.14
CA ASN A 135 -7.63 -12.53 -1.48
C ASN A 135 -7.25 -13.77 -2.31
N LYS A 136 -6.90 -14.86 -1.62
CA LYS A 136 -6.64 -16.17 -2.20
C LYS A 136 -6.98 -17.26 -1.18
N PRO A 137 -6.95 -18.57 -1.52
CA PRO A 137 -7.11 -19.62 -0.50
C PRO A 137 -6.13 -19.40 0.66
N GLY A 138 -6.67 -19.29 1.89
CA GLY A 138 -5.89 -19.02 3.11
C GLY A 138 -5.61 -17.54 3.40
N ILE A 139 -5.95 -16.60 2.52
CA ILE A 139 -5.77 -15.15 2.73
C ILE A 139 -7.08 -14.40 2.45
N GLN A 140 -7.56 -13.66 3.46
CA GLN A 140 -8.77 -12.86 3.38
C GLN A 140 -8.54 -11.50 4.06
N CYS A 141 -8.38 -10.45 3.27
CA CYS A 141 -8.22 -9.07 3.72
C CYS A 141 -9.56 -8.32 3.57
N GLU A 142 -9.98 -7.67 4.65
CA GLU A 142 -11.22 -6.92 4.72
C GLU A 142 -10.97 -5.49 5.20
N PHE A 143 -11.73 -4.54 4.66
CA PHE A 143 -11.71 -3.16 5.15
C PHE A 143 -12.63 -3.03 6.36
N THR A 144 -12.07 -3.06 7.56
CA THR A 144 -12.81 -2.90 8.83
C THR A 144 -12.13 -1.84 9.69
N PRO A 145 -12.42 -0.54 9.49
CA PRO A 145 -11.81 0.53 10.26
C PRO A 145 -11.83 0.27 11.77
N GLY A 146 -10.69 0.46 12.44
CA GLY A 146 -10.50 0.14 13.86
C GLY A 146 -10.07 -1.31 14.14
N ARG A 147 -10.09 -2.21 13.14
CA ARG A 147 -9.56 -3.58 13.24
C ARG A 147 -8.71 -3.91 12.03
N GLU A 148 -7.40 -4.05 12.24
CA GLU A 148 -6.49 -4.49 11.17
C GLU A 148 -6.85 -5.91 10.71
N ASN A 149 -6.91 -6.11 9.39
CA ASN A 149 -7.07 -7.42 8.75
C ASN A 149 -6.02 -7.54 7.64
N LEU A 150 -4.81 -7.96 8.04
CA LEU A 150 -3.63 -8.06 7.17
C LEU A 150 -3.49 -9.47 6.61
N ALA A 151 -2.93 -9.61 5.42
CA ALA A 151 -2.77 -10.92 4.79
C ALA A 151 -1.85 -11.87 5.57
N PHE A 152 -0.88 -11.29 6.29
CA PHE A 152 0.17 -12.02 6.98
C PHE A 152 0.41 -11.48 8.38
N ALA A 153 0.48 -12.40 9.34
CA ALA A 153 0.96 -12.11 10.68
C ALA A 153 2.48 -12.27 10.74
N VAL A 154 3.12 -11.50 11.63
CA VAL A 154 4.55 -11.68 11.96
C VAL A 154 4.66 -12.91 12.87
N GLN A 155 5.35 -13.95 12.41
CA GLN A 155 5.43 -15.26 13.07
C GLN A 155 6.87 -15.76 13.23
N ALA A 156 7.78 -15.41 12.31
CA ALA A 156 9.14 -15.94 12.29
C ALA A 156 10.18 -14.95 12.84
N PRO A 157 11.30 -15.42 13.42
CA PRO A 157 12.42 -14.57 13.77
C PRO A 157 12.91 -13.74 12.59
N GLY A 158 13.05 -12.42 12.79
CA GLY A 158 13.46 -11.48 11.76
C GLY A 158 12.33 -10.87 10.95
N GLU A 159 11.11 -11.42 11.02
CA GLU A 159 9.93 -10.72 10.51
C GLU A 159 9.60 -9.51 11.37
N ARG A 160 8.98 -8.50 10.75
CA ARG A 160 8.66 -7.24 11.43
C ARG A 160 7.45 -6.57 10.80
N LEU A 161 6.57 -6.05 11.63
CA LEU A 161 5.60 -5.03 11.24
C LEU A 161 6.16 -3.68 11.68
N TYR A 162 6.41 -2.80 10.73
CA TYR A 162 6.89 -1.45 11.06
C TYR A 162 5.72 -0.60 11.59
N ALA A 163 5.96 0.19 12.63
CA ALA A 163 4.92 0.99 13.28
C ALA A 163 4.64 2.29 12.52
N GLU A 164 5.59 2.68 11.67
CA GLU A 164 5.60 3.93 10.96
C GLU A 164 4.68 3.90 9.71
N VAL A 165 4.07 5.05 9.44
CA VAL A 165 3.34 5.37 8.21
C VAL A 165 4.16 6.41 7.47
N TRP A 166 4.62 6.11 6.26
CA TRP A 166 5.41 7.02 5.44
C TRP A 166 4.55 7.75 4.41
N ALA A 167 4.78 9.05 4.23
CA ALA A 167 4.11 9.81 3.18
C ALA A 167 4.58 9.43 1.76
N GLU A 168 5.80 8.91 1.61
CA GLU A 168 6.32 8.42 0.33
C GLU A 168 6.79 6.97 0.47
N PRO A 169 6.74 6.17 -0.61
CA PRO A 169 7.28 4.83 -0.56
C PRO A 169 8.79 4.88 -0.34
N TRP A 170 9.37 3.81 0.21
CA TRP A 170 10.81 3.76 0.48
C TRP A 170 11.62 3.95 -0.81
N PRO A 171 12.52 4.96 -0.89
CA PRO A 171 13.22 5.28 -2.13
C PRO A 171 14.03 4.10 -2.70
N GLU A 172 14.69 3.33 -1.83
CA GLU A 172 15.44 2.14 -2.26
C GLU A 172 14.51 1.05 -2.79
N LEU A 173 13.35 0.83 -2.16
CA LEU A 173 12.36 -0.15 -2.61
C LEU A 173 11.81 0.21 -4.00
N VAL A 174 11.50 1.49 -4.22
CA VAL A 174 11.10 2.00 -5.54
C VAL A 174 12.20 1.80 -6.57
N SER A 175 13.43 2.23 -6.25
CA SER A 175 14.58 2.11 -7.16
C SER A 175 14.82 0.66 -7.58
N ARG A 176 14.86 -0.26 -6.59
CA ARG A 176 15.06 -1.70 -6.85
C ARG A 176 13.89 -2.32 -7.61
N THR A 177 12.65 -1.92 -7.31
CA THR A 177 11.48 -2.40 -8.07
C THR A 177 11.58 -1.99 -9.53
N ARG A 178 11.93 -0.74 -9.83
CA ARG A 178 12.07 -0.25 -11.22
C ARG A 178 13.26 -0.85 -11.97
N ALA A 179 14.21 -1.45 -11.26
CA ALA A 179 15.37 -2.13 -11.84
C ALA A 179 15.10 -3.61 -12.17
N LEU A 180 13.98 -4.18 -11.71
CA LEU A 180 13.58 -5.53 -12.09
C LEU A 180 13.20 -5.56 -13.57
N ALA A 181 13.66 -6.58 -14.30
CA ALA A 181 13.21 -6.79 -15.67
C ALA A 181 11.88 -7.57 -15.72
N SER A 182 11.61 -8.38 -14.69
CA SER A 182 10.45 -9.26 -14.61
C SER A 182 10.04 -9.57 -13.16
N ILE A 183 8.81 -10.06 -12.97
CA ILE A 183 8.38 -10.62 -11.68
C ILE A 183 9.11 -11.95 -11.41
N ALA A 184 9.54 -12.68 -12.44
CA ALA A 184 10.42 -13.82 -12.29
C ALA A 184 11.74 -13.46 -11.58
N ASP A 185 12.36 -12.32 -11.90
CA ASP A 185 13.56 -11.83 -11.19
C ASP A 185 13.27 -11.56 -9.71
N TYR A 186 12.11 -10.96 -9.42
CA TYR A 186 11.67 -10.73 -8.04
C TYR A 186 11.48 -12.05 -7.28
N ARG A 187 10.90 -13.08 -7.92
CA ARG A 187 10.74 -14.40 -7.30
C ARG A 187 12.08 -15.08 -7.02
N ALA A 188 13.07 -14.87 -7.89
CA ALA A 188 14.41 -15.43 -7.73
C ALA A 188 15.22 -14.69 -6.64
N ALA A 189 15.02 -13.38 -6.49
CA ALA A 189 15.71 -12.54 -5.54
C ALA A 189 14.75 -11.47 -4.96
N PRO A 190 13.91 -11.82 -3.97
CA PRO A 190 12.92 -10.91 -3.42
C PRO A 190 13.58 -9.68 -2.78
N LEU A 191 12.87 -8.55 -2.85
CA LEU A 191 13.38 -7.28 -2.34
C LEU A 191 13.19 -7.20 -0.83
N ASP A 192 14.24 -7.51 -0.07
CA ASP A 192 14.37 -7.16 1.35
C ASP A 192 15.09 -5.80 1.46
N VAL A 193 14.35 -4.77 1.87
CA VAL A 193 14.84 -3.38 1.99
C VAL A 193 14.62 -2.89 3.42
N ALA A 194 15.56 -2.09 3.93
CA ALA A 194 15.42 -1.46 5.24
C ALA A 194 14.63 -0.15 5.15
N PRO A 195 13.87 0.23 6.18
CA PRO A 195 13.22 1.53 6.22
C PRO A 195 14.26 2.66 6.13
N PRO A 196 13.95 3.77 5.43
CA PRO A 196 14.76 4.98 5.51
C PRO A 196 14.69 5.53 6.95
N THR A 197 15.71 6.30 7.34
CA THR A 197 15.70 7.00 8.63
C THR A 197 14.45 7.89 8.72
N PRO A 198 13.56 7.68 9.72
CA PRO A 198 12.34 8.46 9.83
C PRO A 198 12.66 9.95 10.03
N SER A 199 11.96 10.82 9.31
CA SER A 199 11.92 12.25 9.60
C SER A 199 10.54 12.61 10.16
N ALA A 200 10.47 13.57 11.09
CA ALA A 200 9.22 13.95 11.74
C ALA A 200 8.14 14.48 10.77
N ALA A 201 8.55 14.97 9.60
CA ALA A 201 7.66 15.41 8.52
C ALA A 201 7.09 14.21 7.72
N ALA A 202 7.91 13.18 7.50
CA ALA A 202 7.61 12.11 6.56
C ALA A 202 6.98 10.86 7.19
N SER A 203 6.89 10.76 8.53
CA SER A 203 6.30 9.60 9.18
C SER A 203 5.34 9.90 10.33
N ARG A 204 4.34 9.03 10.49
CA ARG A 204 3.44 8.94 11.65
C ARG A 204 3.57 7.57 12.29
N HIS A 205 3.13 7.41 13.52
CA HIS A 205 3.03 6.09 14.15
C HIS A 205 1.57 5.71 14.24
N ILE A 206 1.24 4.46 13.94
CA ILE A 206 -0.04 3.89 14.34
C ILE A 206 0.02 3.73 15.86
N GLY A 207 -0.79 4.51 16.57
CA GLY A 207 -0.92 4.40 18.02
C GLY A 207 -1.54 3.06 18.39
N VAL A 208 -0.95 2.40 19.38
CA VAL A 208 -1.54 1.22 20.04
C VAL A 208 -2.52 1.68 21.10
#